data_AF-A0A3Q2CZU7-F1
#
_entry.id   AF-A0A3Q2CZU7-F1
#
_cell.length_a   1.000
_cell.length_b   1.000
_cell.length_c   1.000
_cell.angle_alpha   90.00
_cell.angle_beta   90.00
_cell.angle_gamma   90.00
#
_symmetry.space_group_name_H-M   'P 1'
#
loop_
_entity.id
_entity.type
_entity.pdbx_description
1 polymer ?
#
loop_
_entity_poly.entity_id
_entity_poly.type
_entity_poly.pdbx_seq_one_letter_code
_entity_poly.pdbx_strand_id
1 'polypeptide(L)'
;MFDLAHRTSGPPGPQPQPPAAQPTWCVCTNCKEMPTDIERKCCGEPADSCIAMMQHMDEFILLEGILYFAGRIWAEVRAEADVVGPGESNRRFRHAAYRQFVVWQYGALGHGRRVVIPSCCVWRIRDRYPDPLGQYRGFVASRV
;
A
#
# COMPACT_ATOMS: atom_id res chain seq x y z
N MET A 1 -1.55 -56.58 17.36
CA MET A 1 -2.52 -56.65 16.25
C MET A 1 -3.49 -55.51 16.47
N PHE A 2 -3.36 -54.30 15.91
CA PHE A 2 -2.67 -53.82 14.71
C PHE A 2 -2.03 -52.44 14.95
N ASP A 3 -0.89 -52.22 14.31
CA ASP A 3 -0.33 -50.91 13.93
C ASP A 3 -1.36 -50.05 13.18
N LEU A 4 -1.30 -48.72 13.35
CA LEU A 4 -1.04 -47.79 12.23
C LEU A 4 -0.82 -46.36 12.73
N ALA A 5 0.45 -45.97 12.76
CA ALA A 5 0.85 -44.57 12.65
C ALA A 5 0.52 -44.07 11.23
N HIS A 6 -0.46 -43.18 11.10
CA HIS A 6 -0.60 -42.33 9.91
C HIS A 6 -0.70 -40.87 10.33
N ARG A 7 0.47 -40.24 10.46
CA ARG A 7 0.62 -38.80 10.36
C ARG A 7 0.49 -38.44 8.89
N THR A 8 -0.68 -37.95 8.49
CA THR A 8 -0.84 -37.28 7.19
C THR A 8 -0.06 -35.97 7.24
N SER A 9 0.99 -35.87 6.44
CA SER A 9 1.65 -34.60 6.14
C SER A 9 0.62 -33.67 5.50
N GLY A 10 0.31 -32.57 6.18
CA GLY A 10 -0.46 -31.47 5.59
C GLY A 10 0.26 -30.92 4.35
N PRO A 11 -0.46 -30.24 3.44
CA PRO A 11 0.13 -29.66 2.25
C PRO A 11 1.26 -28.70 2.64
N PRO A 12 2.36 -28.63 1.85
CA PRO A 12 3.45 -27.72 2.14
C PRO A 12 2.88 -26.30 2.20
N GLY A 13 3.06 -25.65 3.35
CA GLY A 13 2.75 -24.23 3.50
C GLY A 13 3.51 -23.41 2.45
N PRO A 14 3.06 -22.18 2.15
CA PRO A 14 3.70 -21.33 1.15
C PRO A 14 5.20 -21.25 1.43
N GLN A 15 6.02 -21.68 0.47
CA GLN A 15 7.48 -21.61 0.63
C GLN A 15 7.89 -20.14 0.80
N PRO A 16 8.87 -19.83 1.67
CA PRO A 16 9.39 -18.48 1.80
C PRO A 16 9.93 -18.06 0.44
N GLN A 17 9.30 -17.06 -0.18
CA GLN A 17 9.85 -16.47 -1.39
C GLN A 17 11.24 -15.91 -1.04
N PRO A 18 12.28 -16.21 -1.84
CA PRO A 18 13.60 -15.63 -1.61
C PRO A 18 13.46 -14.11 -1.50
N PRO A 19 14.21 -13.45 -0.60
CA PRO A 19 14.12 -12.00 -0.42
C PRO A 19 14.32 -11.36 -1.78
N ALA A 20 13.28 -10.65 -2.25
CA ALA A 20 13.30 -10.02 -3.55
C ALA A 20 14.57 -9.14 -3.63
N ALA A 21 15.40 -9.40 -4.64
CA ALA A 21 16.60 -8.61 -4.85
C ALA A 21 16.21 -7.12 -4.93
N GLN A 22 16.99 -6.28 -4.26
CA GLN A 22 16.72 -4.86 -4.19
C GLN A 22 16.69 -4.25 -5.59
N PRO A 23 15.65 -3.47 -5.96
CA PRO A 23 15.58 -2.85 -7.27
C PRO A 23 16.75 -1.89 -7.49
N THR A 24 17.34 -1.90 -8.69
CA THR A 24 18.52 -1.07 -9.02
C THR A 24 18.27 0.43 -8.99
N TRP A 25 17.00 0.85 -9.07
CA TRP A 25 16.54 2.24 -8.96
C TRP A 25 16.24 2.66 -7.52
N CYS A 26 16.44 1.78 -6.53
CA CYS A 26 16.22 2.06 -5.12
C CYS A 26 17.46 2.67 -4.46
N VAL A 27 17.24 3.75 -3.70
CA VAL A 27 18.25 4.40 -2.83
C VAL A 27 17.99 4.09 -1.35
N CYS A 28 16.71 4.15 -0.93
CA CYS A 28 16.32 4.05 0.48
C CYS A 28 16.27 2.63 1.05
N THR A 29 16.72 1.66 0.27
CA THR A 29 16.74 0.22 0.52
C THR A 29 15.40 -0.50 0.78
N ASN A 30 14.29 0.24 0.85
CA ASN A 30 12.97 -0.28 1.22
C ASN A 30 11.99 -0.41 0.04
N CYS A 31 12.40 -0.09 -1.19
CA CYS A 31 11.53 -0.25 -2.35
C CYS A 31 11.44 -1.73 -2.77
N LYS A 32 10.26 -2.14 -3.27
CA LYS A 32 10.06 -3.42 -3.97
C LYS A 32 9.72 -3.15 -5.44
N GLU A 33 9.84 -4.16 -6.28
CA GLU A 33 9.56 -4.05 -7.72
C GLU A 33 8.13 -3.55 -7.97
N MET A 34 7.93 -2.78 -9.05
CA MET A 34 6.64 -2.22 -9.44
C MET A 34 6.29 -2.65 -10.87
N PRO A 35 5.00 -2.87 -11.20
CA PRO A 35 4.61 -3.42 -12.51
C PRO A 35 4.88 -2.51 -13.70
N THR A 36 4.95 -1.19 -13.47
CA THR A 36 5.11 -0.19 -14.53
C THR A 36 6.31 0.71 -14.28
N ASP A 37 6.96 1.17 -15.34
CA ASP A 37 8.15 2.03 -15.25
C ASP A 37 7.87 3.35 -14.53
N ILE A 38 6.70 3.94 -14.74
CA ILE A 38 6.32 5.18 -14.07
C ILE A 38 6.21 4.99 -12.54
N GLU A 39 5.89 3.78 -12.08
CA GLU A 39 5.80 3.43 -10.67
C GLU A 39 7.15 3.02 -10.05
N ARG A 40 8.20 2.81 -10.85
CA ARG A 40 9.58 2.54 -10.38
C ARG A 40 10.25 3.80 -9.83
N LYS A 41 9.68 4.32 -8.73
CA LYS A 41 10.11 5.55 -8.07
C LYS A 41 10.54 5.28 -6.63
N CYS A 42 11.75 5.68 -6.27
CA CYS A 42 12.22 5.69 -4.89
C CYS A 42 11.85 7.01 -4.18
N CYS A 43 11.82 7.04 -2.85
CA CYS A 43 11.66 8.28 -2.10
C CYS A 43 12.91 9.18 -2.14
N GLY A 44 14.04 8.66 -2.65
CA GLY A 44 15.32 9.38 -2.76
C GLY A 44 16.14 9.43 -1.47
N GLU A 45 15.51 9.28 -0.31
CA GLU A 45 16.21 9.35 0.99
C GLU A 45 17.17 8.18 1.24
N PRO A 46 18.21 8.37 2.08
CA PRO A 46 19.04 7.29 2.61
C PRO A 46 18.23 6.26 3.41
N ALA A 47 18.83 5.08 3.65
CA ALA A 47 18.17 3.95 4.28
C ALA A 47 17.61 4.25 5.69
N ASP A 48 18.34 5.04 6.48
CA ASP A 48 17.97 5.43 7.85
C ASP A 48 16.88 6.53 7.90
N SER A 49 16.64 7.20 6.79
CA SER A 49 15.75 8.35 6.65
C SER A 49 14.64 8.09 5.63
N CYS A 50 14.42 6.83 5.26
CA CYS A 50 13.37 6.44 4.32
C CYS A 50 12.00 6.94 4.80
N ILE A 51 11.27 7.67 3.93
CA ILE A 51 9.94 8.22 4.25
C ILE A 51 8.98 7.14 4.77
N ALA A 52 9.05 5.92 4.21
CA ALA A 52 8.19 4.81 4.61
C ALA A 52 8.43 4.29 6.04
N MET A 53 9.57 4.65 6.64
CA MET A 53 10.00 4.24 7.98
C MET A 53 9.88 5.36 9.02
N MET A 54 9.52 6.58 8.60
CA MET A 54 9.31 7.70 9.51
C MET A 54 8.07 7.48 10.38
N GLN A 55 8.12 7.93 11.64
CA GLN A 55 6.97 7.87 12.56
C GLN A 55 5.71 8.54 12.00
N HIS A 56 5.86 9.66 11.28
CA HIS A 56 4.77 10.34 10.60
C HIS A 56 4.03 9.46 9.57
N MET A 57 4.70 8.46 8.99
CA MET A 57 4.05 7.49 8.12
C MET A 57 3.02 6.68 8.90
N ASP A 58 3.37 6.21 10.11
CA ASP A 58 2.46 5.43 10.95
C ASP A 58 1.29 6.31 11.44
N GLU A 59 1.58 7.53 11.91
CA GLU A 59 0.58 8.44 12.50
C GLU A 59 -0.37 9.05 11.46
N PHE A 60 0.14 9.50 10.32
CA PHE A 60 -0.66 10.24 9.34
C PHE A 60 -1.22 9.35 8.25
N ILE A 61 -0.53 8.26 7.88
CA ILE A 61 -0.82 7.51 6.66
C ILE A 61 -1.35 6.10 6.95
N LEU A 62 -0.98 5.49 8.08
CA LEU A 62 -1.31 4.09 8.37
C LEU A 62 -2.28 3.91 9.54
N LEU A 63 -2.61 4.94 10.30
CA LEU A 63 -3.54 4.84 11.43
C LEU A 63 -4.99 4.75 10.95
N GLU A 64 -5.68 3.66 11.30
CA GLU A 64 -7.03 3.34 10.80
C GLU A 64 -8.07 4.43 11.12
N GLY A 65 -8.04 4.98 12.34
CA GLY A 65 -8.98 6.03 12.75
C GLY A 65 -8.84 7.29 11.90
N ILE A 66 -7.60 7.69 11.58
CA ILE A 66 -7.32 8.85 10.73
C ILE A 66 -7.82 8.60 9.31
N LEU A 67 -7.53 7.42 8.73
CA LEU A 67 -7.98 7.08 7.39
C LEU A 67 -9.51 6.92 7.29
N TYR A 68 -10.16 6.44 8.36
CA TYR A 68 -11.61 6.36 8.45
C TYR A 68 -12.25 7.75 8.31
N PHE A 69 -11.80 8.71 9.13
CA PHE A 69 -12.31 10.08 9.05
C PHE A 69 -11.94 10.75 7.72
N ALA A 70 -10.70 10.61 7.26
CA ALA A 70 -10.28 11.16 5.97
C ALA A 70 -11.13 10.63 4.81
N GLY A 71 -11.38 9.33 4.78
CA GLY A 71 -12.26 8.69 3.80
C GLY A 71 -13.67 9.27 3.81
N ARG A 72 -14.27 9.45 5.00
CA ARG A 72 -15.60 10.04 5.16
C ARG A 72 -15.68 11.50 4.74
N ILE A 73 -14.72 12.33 5.15
CA ILE A 73 -14.62 13.74 4.71
C ILE A 73 -14.55 13.80 3.19
N TRP A 74 -13.74 12.94 2.58
CA TRP A 74 -13.59 12.88 1.13
C TRP A 74 -14.84 12.42 0.40
N ALA A 75 -15.60 11.47 0.96
CA ALA A 75 -16.87 11.01 0.40
C ALA A 75 -17.93 12.11 0.47
N GLU A 76 -18.04 12.79 1.63
CA GLU A 76 -18.95 13.92 1.85
C GLU A 76 -18.70 15.06 0.85
N VAL A 77 -17.43 15.50 0.70
CA VAL A 77 -17.05 16.54 -0.26
C VAL A 77 -17.38 16.16 -1.71
N ARG A 78 -17.46 14.86 -2.04
CA ARG A 78 -17.79 14.38 -3.38
C ARG A 78 -19.25 13.94 -3.53
N ALA A 79 -20.08 14.08 -2.50
CA ALA A 79 -21.43 13.54 -2.44
C ALA A 79 -21.50 12.05 -2.85
N GLU A 80 -20.51 11.25 -2.42
CA GLU A 80 -20.47 9.81 -2.65
C GLU A 80 -21.25 9.08 -1.54
N ALA A 81 -22.13 8.15 -1.91
CA ALA A 81 -22.89 7.35 -0.94
C ALA A 81 -21.97 6.45 -0.09
N ASP A 82 -22.19 6.40 1.21
CA ASP A 82 -21.42 5.53 2.12
C ASP A 82 -21.98 4.10 2.10
N VAL A 83 -21.55 3.31 1.12
CA VAL A 83 -21.95 1.89 1.00
C VAL A 83 -20.81 1.02 1.55
N VAL A 84 -20.88 0.46 2.76
CA VAL A 84 -19.78 -0.35 3.31
C VAL A 84 -20.02 -1.85 3.08
N GLY A 85 -19.22 -2.50 2.23
CA GLY A 85 -19.16 -3.96 2.11
C GLY A 85 -18.01 -4.64 2.88
N PRO A 86 -18.11 -5.93 3.23
CA PRO A 86 -16.99 -6.72 3.77
C PRO A 86 -15.81 -6.77 2.78
N GLY A 87 -14.57 -6.54 3.23
CA GLY A 87 -13.37 -6.50 2.38
C GLY A 87 -13.15 -5.19 1.61
N GLU A 88 -14.15 -4.31 1.56
CA GLU A 88 -14.04 -2.97 0.96
C GLU A 88 -13.21 -2.01 1.84
N SER A 89 -13.07 -2.32 3.14
CA SER A 89 -12.35 -1.51 4.13
C SER A 89 -10.88 -1.30 3.77
N ASN A 90 -10.12 -2.36 3.47
CA ASN A 90 -8.70 -2.22 3.13
C ASN A 90 -8.50 -1.46 1.81
N ARG A 91 -9.34 -1.72 0.81
CA ARG A 91 -9.29 -0.97 -0.45
C ARG A 91 -9.53 0.52 -0.21
N ARG A 92 -10.52 0.86 0.63
CA ARG A 92 -10.80 2.25 1.02
C ARG A 92 -9.64 2.86 1.80
N PHE A 93 -9.08 2.15 2.77
CA PHE A 93 -7.92 2.61 3.52
C PHE A 93 -6.71 2.84 2.63
N ARG A 94 -6.40 1.94 1.69
CA ARG A 94 -5.33 2.17 0.69
C ARG A 94 -5.58 3.46 -0.09
N HIS A 95 -6.80 3.66 -0.60
CA HIS A 95 -7.14 4.85 -1.38
C HIS A 95 -7.08 6.14 -0.56
N ALA A 96 -7.54 6.11 0.70
CA ALA A 96 -7.43 7.22 1.63
C ALA A 96 -5.95 7.53 1.94
N ALA A 97 -5.15 6.51 2.26
CA ALA A 97 -3.72 6.62 2.55
C ALA A 97 -2.94 7.19 1.37
N TYR A 98 -3.21 6.75 0.14
CA TYR A 98 -2.56 7.30 -1.06
C TYR A 98 -2.85 8.80 -1.22
N ARG A 99 -4.11 9.20 -1.06
CA ARG A 99 -4.49 10.63 -1.15
C ARG A 99 -3.86 11.44 -0.03
N GLN A 100 -3.88 10.92 1.19
CA GLN A 100 -3.34 11.60 2.37
C GLN A 100 -1.83 11.75 2.29
N PHE A 101 -1.11 10.73 1.80
CA PHE A 101 0.33 10.82 1.53
C PHE A 101 0.62 11.93 0.52
N VAL A 102 -0.16 12.01 -0.56
CA VAL A 102 0.02 13.04 -1.58
C VAL A 102 -0.17 14.44 -1.01
N VAL A 103 -1.19 14.64 -0.17
CA VAL A 103 -1.43 15.93 0.51
C VAL A 103 -0.29 16.25 1.49
N TRP A 104 0.17 15.27 2.26
CA TRP A 104 1.27 15.45 3.22
C TRP A 104 2.58 15.85 2.55
N GLN A 105 2.95 15.18 1.44
CA GLN A 105 4.24 15.36 0.79
C GLN A 105 4.26 16.47 -0.27
N TYR A 106 3.14 16.70 -0.95
CA TYR A 106 3.08 17.59 -2.12
C TYR A 106 2.05 18.71 -1.98
N GLY A 107 1.30 18.76 -0.87
CA GLY A 107 0.22 19.71 -0.68
C GLY A 107 -0.97 19.47 -1.63
N ALA A 108 -1.77 20.52 -1.83
CA ALA A 108 -2.91 20.46 -2.74
C ALA A 108 -2.46 20.47 -4.20
N LEU A 109 -2.74 19.38 -4.93
CA LEU A 109 -2.34 19.27 -6.34
C LEU A 109 -3.28 19.98 -7.32
N GLY A 110 -4.53 20.26 -6.95
CA GLY A 110 -5.57 20.75 -7.85
C GLY A 110 -6.25 19.65 -8.66
N HIS A 111 -7.24 20.03 -9.49
CA HIS A 111 -8.04 19.09 -10.27
C HIS A 111 -7.22 18.41 -11.38
N GLY A 112 -7.41 17.10 -11.58
CA GLY A 112 -6.79 16.33 -12.66
C GLY A 112 -5.30 16.01 -12.51
N ARG A 113 -4.58 16.70 -11.62
CA ARG A 113 -3.14 16.48 -11.41
C ARG A 113 -2.89 15.34 -10.43
N ARG A 114 -2.09 14.36 -10.87
CA ARG A 114 -1.72 13.17 -10.09
C ARG A 114 -0.22 12.98 -10.09
N VAL A 115 0.31 12.43 -9.00
CA VAL A 115 1.73 12.12 -8.84
C VAL A 115 1.90 10.68 -8.41
N VAL A 116 3.01 10.08 -8.80
CA VAL A 116 3.39 8.74 -8.35
C VAL A 116 3.98 8.82 -6.95
N ILE A 117 3.42 8.00 -6.05
CA ILE A 117 3.92 7.75 -4.70
C ILE A 117 5.11 6.78 -4.79
N PRO A 118 6.22 7.01 -4.07
CA PRO A 118 7.36 6.10 -4.05
C PRO A 118 6.99 4.66 -3.68
N SER A 119 7.68 3.70 -4.29
CA SER A 119 7.48 2.26 -4.07
C SER A 119 7.56 1.86 -2.60
N CYS A 120 8.57 2.34 -1.85
CA CYS A 120 8.70 2.07 -0.41
C CYS A 120 7.43 2.44 0.37
N CYS A 121 6.83 3.60 0.09
CA CYS A 121 5.61 4.06 0.74
C CYS A 121 4.37 3.30 0.25
N VAL A 122 4.26 3.01 -1.05
CA VAL A 122 3.16 2.22 -1.61
C VAL A 122 3.12 0.82 -0.99
N TRP A 123 4.27 0.15 -0.90
CA TRP A 123 4.36 -1.19 -0.32
C TRP A 123 4.11 -1.17 1.18
N ARG A 124 4.60 -0.17 1.92
CA ARG A 124 4.26 0.00 3.34
C ARG A 124 2.74 0.11 3.57
N ILE A 125 2.03 0.86 2.71
CA ILE A 125 0.56 0.96 2.75
C ILE A 125 -0.12 -0.36 2.38
N ARG A 126 0.37 -1.06 1.34
CA ARG A 126 -0.19 -2.35 0.89
C ARG A 126 0.03 -3.46 1.92
N ASP A 127 1.17 -3.47 2.60
CA ASP A 127 1.49 -4.44 3.65
C ASP A 127 0.57 -4.22 4.87
N ARG A 128 0.24 -2.97 5.20
CA ARG A 128 -0.73 -2.65 6.27
C ARG A 128 -2.17 -2.97 5.89
N TYR A 129 -2.56 -2.69 4.64
CA TYR A 129 -3.92 -2.85 4.13
C TYR A 129 -3.93 -3.78 2.90
N PRO A 130 -3.69 -5.09 3.08
CA PRO A 130 -3.50 -6.01 1.98
C PRO A 130 -4.75 -6.19 1.13
N ASP A 131 -4.53 -6.52 -0.14
CA ASP A 131 -5.55 -7.12 -0.98
C ASP A 131 -5.41 -8.64 -0.86
N PRO A 132 -6.46 -9.40 -0.48
CA PRO A 132 -6.34 -10.84 -0.28
C PRO A 132 -5.85 -11.62 -1.51
N LEU A 133 -6.10 -11.09 -2.70
CA LEU A 133 -5.66 -11.69 -3.96
C LEU A 133 -4.38 -11.04 -4.52
N GLY A 134 -3.83 -10.05 -3.83
CA GLY A 134 -2.66 -9.28 -4.28
C GLY A 134 -2.92 -8.45 -5.54
N GLN A 135 -4.19 -8.18 -5.88
CA GLN A 135 -4.55 -7.50 -7.11
C GLN A 135 -4.61 -5.98 -6.90
N TYR A 136 -3.60 -5.29 -7.42
CA TYR A 136 -3.52 -3.83 -7.37
C TYR A 136 -3.56 -3.24 -8.78
N ARG A 137 -4.48 -2.30 -9.03
CA ARG A 137 -4.65 -1.63 -10.33
C ARG A 137 -3.43 -0.77 -10.75
N GLY A 138 -2.63 -0.32 -9.79
CA GLY A 138 -1.50 0.59 -10.03
C GLY A 138 -1.92 2.04 -10.32
N PHE A 139 -0.95 2.86 -10.71
CA PHE A 139 -1.13 4.29 -11.00
C PHE A 139 -1.89 4.54 -12.31
N VAL A 140 -2.83 5.49 -12.27
CA VAL A 140 -3.60 5.93 -13.44
C VAL A 140 -3.49 7.45 -13.55
N ALA A 141 -2.86 7.93 -14.63
CA ALA A 141 -2.48 9.33 -14.82
C ALA A 141 -3.68 10.29 -14.94
N SER A 142 -4.78 9.86 -15.57
CA SER A 142 -6.04 10.61 -15.66
C SER A 142 -7.23 9.69 -15.46
N ARG A 143 -8.36 10.23 -15.01
CA ARG A 143 -9.65 9.55 -15.21
C ARG A 143 -10.02 9.77 -16.67
N VAL A 144 -9.97 8.71 -17.47
CA VAL A 144 -10.70 8.64 -18.74
C VAL A 144 -12.19 8.65 -18.41
#